data_AF-A0A1V5WUX5-F1
#
_entry.id   AF-A0A1V5WUX5-F1
#
_cell.length_a   1.000
_cell.length_b   1.000
_cell.length_c   1.000
_cell.angle_alpha   90.00
_cell.angle_beta   90.00
_cell.angle_gamma   90.00
#
_symmetry.space_group_name_H-M   'P 1'
#
loop_
_entity.id
_entity.type
_entity.pdbx_description
1 polymer ?
#
loop_
_entity_poly.entity_id
_entity_poly.type
_entity_poly.pdbx_seq_one_letter_code
_entity_poly.pdbx_strand_id
1 'polypeptide(L)'
;MKAILKRWGLFLTVNFLVLFVLGIILQLLKIKPSDIISLLIYCAIFGFAGSFISLFMSKPMAKASYRIMPITRENATGKALALYETIEKMAAYKHIRMPEIGIYPSPDNNAFATGANRNSSLIAFSSGIIEDLNLDELAAVAGHEMTHITEGDMVTTTLLMGTLNTFVFFISNLLAILLSGGRSREEGFGRGTQFFFAILIQNILMIFANIAICAYSRHREYVADAGSARLTSPVQMMIALEKISNKFVPPAKKDAYTIAKINYRGPATLFATHPPIEKRIERLRRMMEKEGSR
;
A
#
# COMPACT_ATOMS: atom_id res chain seq x y z
N MET A 1 -4.55 1.02 -28.92
CA MET A 1 -5.20 2.35 -28.85
C MET A 1 -6.52 2.36 -28.06
N LYS A 2 -7.54 1.54 -28.40
CA LYS A 2 -8.84 1.50 -27.70
C LYS A 2 -8.78 1.19 -26.19
N ALA A 3 -7.92 0.25 -25.75
CA ALA A 3 -7.79 -0.10 -24.33
C ALA A 3 -7.10 0.98 -23.48
N ILE A 4 -6.20 1.76 -24.08
CA ILE A 4 -5.56 2.92 -23.45
C ILE A 4 -6.60 4.04 -23.32
N LEU A 5 -7.34 4.34 -24.40
CA LEU A 5 -8.41 5.35 -24.39
C LEU A 5 -9.51 5.03 -23.36
N LYS A 6 -9.86 3.75 -23.18
CA LYS A 6 -10.86 3.29 -22.19
C LYS A 6 -10.36 3.37 -20.75
N ARG A 7 -9.06 3.12 -20.51
CA ARG A 7 -8.42 3.28 -19.19
C ARG A 7 -8.28 4.74 -18.78
N TRP A 8 -7.81 5.59 -19.70
CA TRP A 8 -7.74 7.03 -19.48
C TRP A 8 -9.14 7.65 -19.38
N GLY A 9 -10.08 7.24 -20.23
CA GLY A 9 -11.48 7.67 -20.15
C GLY A 9 -12.15 7.32 -18.82
N LEU A 10 -12.03 6.07 -18.36
CA LEU A 10 -12.58 5.65 -17.07
C LEU A 10 -11.93 6.39 -15.90
N PHE A 11 -10.61 6.55 -15.92
CA PHE A 11 -9.89 7.34 -14.92
C PHE A 11 -10.40 8.78 -14.87
N LEU A 12 -10.57 9.42 -16.03
CA LEU A 12 -11.09 10.79 -16.13
C LEU A 12 -12.55 10.90 -15.66
N THR A 13 -13.41 9.95 -16.03
CA THR A 13 -14.83 9.92 -15.60
C THR A 13 -14.96 9.73 -14.08
N VAL A 14 -14.18 8.83 -13.48
CA VAL A 14 -14.23 8.60 -12.02
C VAL A 14 -13.71 9.81 -11.26
N ASN A 15 -12.60 10.42 -11.69
CA ASN A 15 -12.10 11.66 -11.10
C ASN A 15 -13.14 12.78 -11.20
N PHE A 16 -13.80 12.92 -12.35
CA PHE A 16 -14.87 13.90 -12.53
C PHE A 16 -16.05 13.68 -11.58
N LEU A 17 -16.56 12.44 -11.46
CA LEU A 17 -17.67 12.12 -10.56
C LEU A 17 -17.33 12.37 -9.09
N VAL A 18 -16.12 12.02 -8.67
CA VAL A 18 -15.63 12.30 -7.31
C VAL A 18 -15.61 13.80 -7.05
N LEU A 19 -15.02 14.60 -7.95
CA LEU A 19 -14.99 16.06 -7.85
C LEU A 19 -16.39 16.69 -7.87
N PHE A 20 -17.33 16.09 -8.59
CA PHE A 20 -18.72 16.56 -8.68
C PHE A 20 -19.50 16.36 -7.37
N VAL A 21 -19.50 15.15 -6.81
CA VAL A 21 -20.18 14.83 -5.54
C VAL A 21 -19.61 15.68 -4.40
N LEU A 22 -18.30 15.84 -4.40
CA LEU A 22 -17.57 16.74 -3.53
C LEU A 22 -18.07 18.17 -3.58
N GLY A 23 -18.17 18.73 -4.78
CA GLY A 23 -18.63 20.10 -5.00
C GLY A 23 -20.01 20.34 -4.39
N ILE A 24 -20.90 19.34 -4.48
CA ILE A 24 -22.25 19.38 -3.89
C ILE A 24 -22.17 19.43 -2.36
N ILE A 25 -21.38 18.55 -1.73
CA ILE A 25 -21.18 18.55 -0.26
C ILE A 25 -20.58 19.89 0.20
N LEU A 26 -19.63 20.41 -0.59
CA LEU A 26 -19.00 21.73 -0.48
C LEU A 26 -19.99 22.88 -0.32
N GLN A 27 -20.88 22.92 -1.31
CA GLN A 27 -21.93 23.91 -1.44
C GLN A 27 -22.94 23.81 -0.30
N LEU A 28 -23.27 22.60 0.14
CA LEU A 28 -24.13 22.37 1.31
C LEU A 28 -23.51 22.91 2.61
N LEU A 29 -22.18 22.87 2.74
CA LEU A 29 -21.43 23.37 3.92
C LEU A 29 -21.08 24.86 3.85
N LYS A 30 -21.49 25.60 2.80
CA LYS A 30 -21.26 27.05 2.63
C LYS A 30 -19.78 27.50 2.64
N ILE A 31 -18.84 26.62 2.28
CA ILE A 31 -17.40 26.95 2.22
C ILE A 31 -17.12 27.74 0.93
N LYS A 32 -16.56 28.96 1.04
CA LYS A 32 -16.26 29.81 -0.12
C LYS A 32 -14.82 29.58 -0.63
N PRO A 33 -14.60 29.35 -1.95
CA PRO A 33 -13.27 29.11 -2.53
C PRO A 33 -12.30 30.31 -2.57
N SER A 34 -12.66 31.48 -2.04
CA SER A 34 -11.87 32.72 -2.16
C SER A 34 -10.81 32.90 -1.06
N ASP A 35 -10.77 32.03 -0.06
CA ASP A 35 -9.83 32.08 1.05
C ASP A 35 -8.84 30.90 0.95
N ILE A 36 -7.54 31.21 0.94
CA ILE A 36 -6.45 30.21 0.80
C ILE A 36 -6.55 29.15 1.91
N ILE A 37 -6.99 29.56 3.11
CA ILE A 37 -7.20 28.64 4.24
C ILE A 37 -8.35 27.68 3.93
N SER A 38 -9.45 28.17 3.36
CA SER A 38 -10.59 27.33 2.96
C SER A 38 -10.21 26.35 1.84
N LEU A 39 -9.37 26.77 0.89
CA LEU A 39 -8.83 25.89 -0.15
C LEU A 39 -7.92 24.80 0.44
N LEU A 40 -7.06 25.15 1.39
CA LEU A 40 -6.20 24.17 2.05
C LEU A 40 -7.00 23.15 2.85
N ILE A 41 -8.02 23.58 3.60
CA ILE A 41 -8.93 22.69 4.34
C ILE A 41 -9.67 21.76 3.36
N TYR A 42 -10.16 22.28 2.24
CA TYR A 42 -10.77 21.49 1.17
C TYR A 42 -9.80 20.40 0.69
N CYS A 43 -8.58 20.78 0.31
CA CYS A 43 -7.58 19.82 -0.19
C CYS A 43 -7.14 18.82 0.88
N ALA A 44 -7.11 19.22 2.16
CA ALA A 44 -6.83 18.33 3.28
C ALA A 44 -7.90 17.24 3.39
N ILE A 45 -9.18 17.63 3.42
CA ILE A 45 -10.29 16.69 3.48
C ILE A 45 -10.22 15.70 2.33
N PHE A 46 -10.00 16.15 1.08
CA PHE A 46 -9.97 15.25 -0.06
C PHE A 46 -8.72 14.42 -0.20
N GLY A 47 -7.56 14.96 0.17
CA GLY A 47 -6.33 14.20 0.18
C GLY A 47 -6.45 13.01 1.14
N PHE A 48 -6.99 13.24 2.33
CA PHE A 48 -7.09 12.21 3.36
C PHE A 48 -8.33 11.31 3.26
N ALA A 49 -9.47 11.81 2.75
CA ALA A 49 -10.72 11.04 2.71
C ALA A 49 -10.53 9.69 1.99
N GLY A 50 -9.98 9.70 0.77
CA GLY A 50 -9.74 8.47 0.01
C GLY A 50 -8.75 7.53 0.71
N SER A 51 -7.68 8.08 1.29
CA SER A 51 -6.64 7.29 1.96
C SER A 51 -7.15 6.63 3.25
N PHE A 52 -7.99 7.32 4.03
CA PHE A 52 -8.61 6.74 5.23
C PHE A 52 -9.70 5.73 4.89
N ILE A 53 -10.57 6.04 3.92
CA ILE A 53 -11.58 5.08 3.44
C ILE A 53 -10.88 3.78 3.00
N SER A 54 -9.82 3.89 2.20
CA SER A 54 -9.03 2.74 1.77
C SER A 54 -8.43 1.97 2.95
N LEU A 55 -7.91 2.65 3.97
CA LEU A 55 -7.32 2.02 5.15
C LEU A 55 -8.36 1.23 5.96
N PHE A 56 -9.52 1.83 6.23
CA PHE A 56 -10.56 1.18 7.02
C PHE A 56 -11.25 0.03 6.27
N MET A 57 -11.35 0.14 4.94
CA MET A 57 -11.94 -0.91 4.11
C MET A 57 -10.94 -2.04 3.75
N SER A 58 -9.63 -1.85 3.94
CA SER A 58 -8.62 -2.80 3.44
C SER A 58 -8.80 -4.22 3.97
N LYS A 59 -9.05 -4.38 5.28
CA LYS A 59 -9.22 -5.69 5.92
C LYS A 59 -10.49 -6.43 5.46
N PRO A 60 -11.72 -5.86 5.55
CA PRO A 60 -12.91 -6.55 5.07
C PRO A 60 -12.86 -6.81 3.56
N MET A 61 -12.32 -5.88 2.77
CA MET A 61 -12.15 -6.08 1.33
C MET A 61 -11.16 -7.21 1.02
N ALA A 62 -10.06 -7.34 1.76
CA ALA A 62 -9.09 -8.42 1.56
C ALA A 62 -9.72 -9.79 1.85
N LYS A 63 -10.46 -9.90 2.97
CA LYS A 63 -11.18 -11.12 3.36
C LYS A 63 -12.16 -11.56 2.27
N ALA A 64 -12.94 -10.62 1.73
CA ALA A 64 -13.91 -10.88 0.68
C ALA A 64 -13.25 -11.22 -0.67
N SER A 65 -12.22 -10.47 -1.07
CA SER A 65 -11.58 -10.61 -2.38
C SER A 65 -10.82 -11.93 -2.52
N TYR A 66 -10.11 -12.32 -1.47
CA TYR A 66 -9.29 -13.54 -1.47
C TYR A 66 -10.02 -14.76 -0.90
N ARG A 67 -11.25 -14.60 -0.39
CA ARG A 67 -12.00 -15.67 0.30
C ARG A 67 -11.17 -16.32 1.40
N ILE A 68 -10.60 -15.46 2.25
CA ILE A 68 -9.68 -15.87 3.31
C ILE A 68 -10.42 -16.76 4.32
N MET A 69 -9.89 -17.96 4.52
CA MET A 69 -10.32 -18.91 5.52
C MET A 69 -9.54 -18.65 6.82
N PRO A 70 -10.21 -18.23 7.91
CA PRO A 70 -9.53 -17.90 9.15
C PRO A 70 -8.93 -19.15 9.80
N ILE A 71 -7.72 -19.02 10.32
CA ILE A 71 -7.05 -20.03 11.14
C ILE A 71 -7.21 -19.65 12.60
N THR A 72 -7.67 -20.61 13.40
CA THR A 72 -7.76 -20.50 14.86
C THR A 72 -7.03 -21.70 15.48
N ARG A 73 -6.72 -21.62 16.77
CA ARG A 73 -6.06 -22.73 17.47
C ARG A 73 -6.89 -24.03 17.41
N GLU A 74 -8.22 -23.93 17.34
CA GLU A 74 -9.14 -25.06 17.33
C GLU A 74 -9.26 -25.73 15.95
N ASN A 75 -9.09 -24.97 14.87
CA ASN A 75 -9.26 -25.48 13.50
C ASN A 75 -7.94 -25.79 12.78
N ALA A 76 -6.81 -25.26 13.29
CA ALA A 76 -5.50 -25.43 12.69
C ALA A 76 -4.93 -26.82 12.98
N THR A 77 -4.30 -27.43 11.97
CA THR A 77 -3.58 -28.70 12.14
C THR A 77 -2.23 -28.66 11.41
N GLY A 78 -1.30 -29.53 11.84
CA GLY A 78 0.02 -29.69 11.20
C GLY A 78 0.78 -28.37 11.07
N LYS A 79 1.25 -28.06 9.86
CA LYS A 79 2.05 -26.85 9.56
C LYS A 79 1.29 -25.54 9.87
N ALA A 80 -0.03 -25.51 9.68
CA ALA A 80 -0.84 -24.33 9.96
C ALA A 80 -0.93 -24.02 11.47
N LEU A 81 -1.00 -25.05 12.31
CA LEU A 81 -1.00 -24.87 13.77
C LEU A 81 0.35 -24.36 14.27
N ALA A 82 1.46 -24.94 13.77
CA ALA A 82 2.80 -24.49 14.12
C ALA A 82 3.06 -23.03 13.69
N LEU A 83 2.56 -22.63 12.52
CA LEU A 83 2.61 -21.24 12.06
C LEU A 83 1.77 -20.31 12.97
N TYR A 84 0.56 -20.75 13.36
CA TYR A 84 -0.29 -20.00 14.28
C TYR A 84 0.42 -19.72 15.61
N GLU A 85 0.99 -20.75 16.24
CA GLU A 85 1.74 -20.62 17.50
C GLU A 85 2.98 -19.74 17.36
N THR A 86 3.64 -19.79 16.21
CA THR A 86 4.80 -18.94 15.92
C THR A 86 4.40 -17.47 15.87
N ILE A 87 3.31 -17.14 15.17
CA ILE A 87 2.79 -15.77 15.09
C ILE A 87 2.28 -15.30 16.46
N GLU A 88 1.69 -16.19 17.25
CA GLU A 88 1.28 -15.89 18.63
C GLU A 88 2.45 -15.47 19.51
N LYS A 89 3.57 -16.21 19.43
CA LYS A 89 4.82 -15.84 20.13
C LYS A 89 5.38 -14.50 19.65
N MET A 90 5.35 -14.25 18.34
CA MET A 90 5.79 -12.96 17.76
C MET A 90 4.93 -11.80 18.24
N ALA A 91 3.60 -11.95 18.26
CA ALA A 91 2.68 -10.93 18.74
C ALA A 91 2.90 -10.63 20.22
N ALA A 92 3.12 -11.67 21.05
CA ALA A 92 3.46 -11.54 22.45
C ALA A 92 4.79 -10.79 22.65
N TYR A 93 5.84 -11.17 21.91
CA TYR A 93 7.16 -10.51 21.95
C TYR A 93 7.09 -9.03 21.53
N LYS A 94 6.22 -8.70 20.57
CA LYS A 94 6.00 -7.33 20.09
C LYS A 94 4.98 -6.53 20.91
N HIS A 95 4.40 -7.12 21.96
CA HIS A 95 3.38 -6.51 22.81
C HIS A 95 2.17 -5.97 22.02
N ILE A 96 1.71 -6.72 21.02
CA ILE A 96 0.49 -6.40 20.27
C ILE A 96 -0.56 -7.51 20.43
N ARG A 97 -1.82 -7.17 20.16
CA ARG A 97 -2.87 -8.19 20.06
C ARG A 97 -2.56 -9.12 18.89
N MET A 98 -2.80 -10.42 19.08
CA MET A 98 -2.70 -11.43 18.02
C MET A 98 -3.46 -10.98 16.76
N PRO A 99 -2.80 -10.88 15.59
CA PRO A 99 -3.48 -10.61 14.34
C PRO A 99 -4.43 -11.75 13.98
N GLU A 100 -5.49 -11.47 13.22
CA GLU A 100 -6.21 -12.54 12.53
C GLU A 100 -5.25 -13.23 11.56
N ILE A 101 -5.26 -14.56 11.52
CA ILE A 101 -4.49 -15.34 10.54
C ILE A 101 -5.49 -16.00 9.60
N GLY A 102 -5.15 -16.05 8.31
CA GLY A 102 -5.95 -16.81 7.37
C GLY A 102 -5.16 -17.40 6.22
N ILE A 103 -5.72 -18.44 5.61
CA ILE A 103 -5.24 -19.01 4.35
C ILE A 103 -6.22 -18.67 3.24
N TYR A 104 -5.71 -18.36 2.05
CA TYR A 104 -6.54 -18.18 0.86
C TYR A 104 -6.11 -19.12 -0.27
N PRO A 105 -7.06 -19.63 -1.07
CA PRO A 105 -6.75 -20.56 -2.16
C PRO A 105 -6.03 -19.83 -3.29
N SER A 106 -4.74 -20.10 -3.45
CA SER A 106 -3.92 -19.57 -4.53
C SER A 106 -2.64 -20.41 -4.67
N PRO A 107 -2.27 -20.81 -5.90
CA PRO A 107 -1.02 -21.54 -6.13
C PRO A 107 0.22 -20.64 -6.06
N ASP A 108 0.04 -19.31 -6.00
CA ASP A 108 1.16 -18.37 -5.91
C ASP A 108 1.82 -18.47 -4.53
N ASN A 109 3.14 -18.30 -4.45
CA ASN A 109 3.82 -18.15 -3.16
C ASN A 109 3.71 -16.71 -2.69
N ASN A 110 2.73 -16.42 -1.85
CA ASN A 110 2.49 -15.08 -1.38
C ASN A 110 1.91 -15.04 0.03
N ALA A 111 2.27 -14.01 0.78
CA ALA A 111 1.63 -13.59 2.00
C ALA A 111 1.45 -12.06 1.97
N PHE A 112 0.55 -11.53 2.81
CA PHE A 112 0.42 -10.10 3.02
C PHE A 112 -0.26 -9.78 4.35
N ALA A 113 0.07 -8.61 4.92
CA ALA A 113 -0.61 -8.04 6.06
C ALA A 113 -1.56 -6.88 5.69
N THR A 114 -2.68 -6.75 6.42
CA THR A 114 -3.58 -5.60 6.30
C THR A 114 -4.29 -5.24 7.62
N GLY A 115 -4.74 -4.00 7.78
CA GLY A 115 -5.45 -3.51 8.96
C GLY A 115 -5.14 -2.06 9.34
N ALA A 116 -6.17 -1.31 9.72
CA ALA A 116 -6.05 0.09 10.13
C ALA A 116 -5.37 0.29 11.50
N ASN A 117 -5.23 -0.78 12.28
CA ASN A 117 -4.69 -0.75 13.63
C ASN A 117 -3.84 -2.00 13.86
N ARG A 118 -2.66 -1.86 14.48
CA ARG A 118 -1.79 -2.98 14.86
C ARG A 118 -2.49 -4.03 15.73
N ASN A 119 -3.50 -3.63 16.49
CA ASN A 119 -4.32 -4.50 17.35
C ASN A 119 -5.63 -4.97 16.69
N SER A 120 -5.80 -4.70 15.39
CA SER A 120 -6.90 -5.19 14.56
C SER A 120 -6.41 -5.42 13.12
N SER A 121 -5.38 -6.25 13.00
CA SER A 121 -4.72 -6.60 11.74
C SER A 121 -5.08 -8.02 11.30
N LEU A 122 -4.66 -8.37 10.10
CA LEU A 122 -4.82 -9.66 9.44
C LEU A 122 -3.51 -9.98 8.71
N ILE A 123 -2.98 -11.19 8.90
CA ILE A 123 -1.91 -11.77 8.08
C ILE A 123 -2.52 -12.93 7.29
N ALA A 124 -2.41 -12.87 5.97
CA ALA A 124 -2.97 -13.87 5.07
C ALA A 124 -1.87 -14.59 4.29
N PHE A 125 -1.96 -15.91 4.22
CA PHE A 125 -1.02 -16.77 3.49
C PHE A 125 -1.75 -17.49 2.35
N SER A 126 -1.14 -17.62 1.18
CA SER A 126 -1.70 -18.46 0.13
C SER A 126 -1.60 -19.95 0.47
N SER A 127 -2.41 -20.80 -0.16
CA SER A 127 -2.21 -22.26 -0.06
C SER A 127 -0.84 -22.68 -0.61
N GLY A 128 -0.38 -22.07 -1.71
CA GLY A 128 0.93 -22.35 -2.31
C GLY A 128 2.10 -22.08 -1.37
N ILE A 129 2.11 -20.93 -0.66
CA ILE A 129 3.22 -20.61 0.24
C ILE A 129 3.30 -21.59 1.42
N ILE A 130 2.15 -22.06 1.92
CA ILE A 130 2.08 -23.04 3.01
C ILE A 130 2.58 -24.41 2.55
N GLU A 131 2.30 -24.80 1.31
CA GLU A 131 2.76 -26.06 0.74
C GLU A 131 4.28 -26.03 0.48
N ASP A 132 4.77 -24.95 -0.13
CA ASP A 132 6.14 -24.86 -0.66
C ASP A 132 7.22 -24.52 0.36
N LEU A 133 6.89 -23.71 1.38
CA LEU A 133 7.86 -23.29 2.38
C LEU A 133 7.86 -24.25 3.58
N ASN A 134 9.03 -24.48 4.16
CA ASN A 134 9.13 -25.17 5.45
C ASN A 134 8.71 -24.23 6.60
N LEU A 135 8.68 -24.75 7.83
CA LEU A 135 8.18 -23.98 8.97
C LEU A 135 9.05 -22.76 9.29
N ASP A 136 10.37 -22.87 9.19
CA ASP A 136 11.30 -21.78 9.48
C ASP A 136 11.23 -20.67 8.42
N GLU A 137 11.06 -21.05 7.15
CA GLU A 137 10.84 -20.14 6.04
C GLU A 137 9.50 -19.42 6.16
N LEU A 138 8.43 -20.13 6.54
CA LEU A 138 7.12 -19.52 6.83
C LEU A 138 7.19 -18.59 8.04
N ALA A 139 7.95 -18.94 9.08
CA ALA A 139 8.19 -18.08 10.22
C ALA A 139 8.90 -16.79 9.79
N ALA A 140 9.89 -16.86 8.90
CA ALA A 140 10.55 -15.68 8.37
C ALA A 140 9.58 -14.78 7.56
N VAL A 141 8.74 -15.36 6.70
CA VAL A 141 7.70 -14.59 5.99
C VAL A 141 6.71 -13.98 6.98
N ALA A 142 6.26 -14.73 7.98
CA ALA A 142 5.38 -14.22 9.02
C ALA A 142 6.01 -13.08 9.83
N GLY A 143 7.31 -13.17 10.13
CA GLY A 143 8.07 -12.11 10.79
C GLY A 143 8.18 -10.84 9.95
N HIS A 144 8.26 -10.97 8.62
CA HIS A 144 8.24 -9.86 7.68
C HIS A 144 6.88 -9.15 7.71
N GLU A 145 5.79 -9.90 7.54
CA GLU A 145 4.42 -9.37 7.59
C GLU A 145 4.06 -8.78 8.96
N MET A 146 4.53 -9.41 10.04
CA MET A 146 4.39 -8.90 11.40
C MET A 146 5.10 -7.55 11.56
N THR A 147 6.28 -7.39 10.96
CA THR A 147 7.03 -6.13 11.04
C THR A 147 6.26 -4.99 10.35
N HIS A 148 5.62 -5.24 9.21
CA HIS A 148 4.73 -4.24 8.59
C HIS A 148 3.62 -3.79 9.54
N ILE A 149 3.03 -4.71 10.32
CA ILE A 149 2.00 -4.37 11.30
C ILE A 149 2.58 -3.53 12.44
N THR A 150 3.73 -3.94 13.01
CA THR A 150 4.30 -3.27 14.19
C THR A 150 4.87 -1.89 13.89
N GLU A 151 5.44 -1.70 12.70
CA GLU A 151 5.95 -0.40 12.24
C GLU A 151 4.81 0.54 11.77
N GLY A 152 3.56 0.05 11.77
CA GLY A 152 2.39 0.87 11.44
C GLY A 152 2.33 1.26 9.96
N ASP A 153 2.91 0.43 9.09
CA ASP A 153 3.16 0.74 7.70
C ASP A 153 1.92 1.16 6.91
N MET A 154 0.78 0.52 7.21
CA MET A 154 -0.50 0.82 6.58
C MET A 154 -0.97 2.23 6.94
N VAL A 155 -0.85 2.62 8.21
CA VAL A 155 -1.20 3.96 8.68
C VAL A 155 -0.22 4.98 8.11
N THR A 156 1.08 4.73 8.20
CA THR A 156 2.10 5.67 7.72
C THR A 156 2.02 5.89 6.21
N THR A 157 1.75 4.83 5.43
CA THR A 157 1.51 4.95 3.99
C THR A 157 0.22 5.71 3.69
N THR A 158 -0.85 5.48 4.45
CA THR A 158 -2.10 6.26 4.35
C THR A 158 -1.87 7.74 4.66
N LEU A 159 -1.11 8.07 5.71
CA LEU A 159 -0.79 9.46 6.06
C LEU A 159 0.08 10.13 4.99
N LEU A 160 1.08 9.41 4.47
CA LEU A 160 1.93 9.89 3.37
C LEU A 160 1.09 10.16 2.12
N MET A 161 0.25 9.21 1.70
CA MET A 161 -0.65 9.38 0.55
C MET A 161 -1.62 10.54 0.75
N GLY A 162 -2.24 10.63 1.93
CA GLY A 162 -3.16 11.72 2.26
C GLY A 162 -2.50 13.09 2.15
N THR A 163 -1.32 13.22 2.76
CA THR A 163 -0.51 14.45 2.74
C THR A 163 -0.10 14.82 1.30
N LEU A 164 0.44 13.87 0.54
CA LEU A 164 0.86 14.12 -0.84
C LEU A 164 -0.34 14.50 -1.73
N ASN A 165 -1.47 13.81 -1.60
CA ASN A 165 -2.68 14.14 -2.34
C ASN A 165 -3.18 15.55 -2.00
N THR A 166 -3.14 15.95 -0.72
CA THR A 166 -3.50 17.30 -0.28
C THR A 166 -2.64 18.36 -0.95
N PHE A 167 -1.31 18.20 -0.93
CA PHE A 167 -0.41 19.18 -1.56
C PHE A 167 -0.52 19.18 -3.07
N VAL A 168 -0.67 18.02 -3.70
CA VAL A 168 -0.91 17.91 -5.15
C VAL A 168 -2.18 18.69 -5.51
N PHE A 169 -3.30 18.43 -4.84
CA PHE A 169 -4.54 19.16 -5.09
C PHE A 169 -4.40 20.66 -4.84
N PHE A 170 -3.76 21.05 -3.74
CA PHE A 170 -3.61 22.46 -3.37
C PHE A 170 -2.76 23.22 -4.39
N ILE A 171 -1.57 22.71 -4.72
CA ILE A 171 -0.64 23.36 -5.67
C ILE A 171 -1.25 23.40 -7.07
N SER A 172 -1.91 22.33 -7.51
CA SER A 172 -2.58 22.30 -8.82
C SER A 172 -3.67 23.33 -8.95
N ASN A 173 -4.51 23.49 -7.92
CA ASN A 173 -5.56 24.50 -7.91
C ASN A 173 -4.98 25.92 -7.83
N LEU A 174 -3.95 26.14 -7.00
CA LEU A 174 -3.29 27.43 -6.88
C LEU A 174 -2.66 27.87 -8.21
N LEU A 175 -1.89 26.99 -8.85
CA LEU A 175 -1.25 27.28 -10.13
C LEU A 175 -2.28 27.45 -11.25
N ALA A 176 -3.36 26.67 -11.26
CA ALA A 176 -4.44 26.87 -12.22
C ALA A 176 -5.11 28.24 -12.09
N ILE A 177 -5.32 28.74 -10.86
CA ILE A 177 -5.84 30.09 -10.62
C ILE A 177 -4.86 31.13 -11.19
N LEU A 178 -3.57 31.00 -10.89
CA LEU A 178 -2.52 31.93 -11.35
C LEU A 178 -2.40 31.94 -12.89
N LEU A 179 -2.42 30.78 -13.52
CA LEU A 179 -2.27 30.61 -14.98
C LEU A 179 -3.53 30.97 -15.76
N SER A 180 -4.72 30.82 -15.15
CA SER A 180 -5.98 31.29 -15.74
C SER A 180 -6.11 32.82 -15.73
N GLY A 181 -5.17 33.51 -15.07
CA GLY A 181 -4.86 34.91 -15.34
C GLY A 181 -5.98 35.88 -14.99
N GLY A 182 -6.75 35.66 -13.91
CA GLY A 182 -7.65 36.65 -13.29
C GLY A 182 -8.66 37.38 -14.21
N ARG A 183 -8.80 36.97 -15.47
CA ARG A 183 -9.43 37.77 -16.52
C ARG A 183 -10.89 37.36 -16.68
N SER A 184 -11.70 38.26 -16.13
CA SER A 184 -13.09 38.57 -16.49
C SER A 184 -14.11 37.45 -16.34
N ARG A 185 -14.96 37.69 -15.35
CA ARG A 185 -16.15 36.96 -14.91
C ARG A 185 -17.26 36.86 -15.97
N GLU A 186 -17.02 37.23 -17.22
CA GLU A 186 -18.08 37.60 -18.16
C GLU A 186 -18.42 36.59 -19.25
N GLU A 187 -17.60 35.57 -19.53
CA GLU A 187 -17.99 34.56 -20.50
C GLU A 187 -17.62 33.17 -20.00
N GLY A 188 -18.53 32.20 -20.15
CA GLY A 188 -18.47 30.83 -19.62
C GLY A 188 -17.24 29.99 -20.02
N PHE A 189 -16.25 30.59 -20.67
CA PHE A 189 -14.98 30.00 -21.12
C PHE A 189 -13.89 29.93 -20.02
N GLY A 190 -13.90 30.81 -19.01
CA GLY A 190 -12.80 30.90 -18.02
C GLY A 190 -12.74 29.75 -16.99
N ARG A 191 -13.90 29.20 -16.60
CA ARG A 191 -13.97 28.10 -15.62
C ARG A 191 -13.48 26.76 -16.19
N GLY A 192 -13.77 26.50 -17.47
CA GLY A 192 -13.34 25.28 -18.15
C GLY A 192 -11.83 25.22 -18.37
N THR A 193 -11.22 26.35 -18.73
CA THR A 193 -9.76 26.47 -18.88
C THR A 193 -9.04 26.33 -17.54
N GLN A 194 -9.53 26.97 -16.47
CA GLN A 194 -8.97 26.78 -15.12
C GLN A 194 -9.01 25.31 -14.68
N PHE A 195 -10.14 24.63 -14.88
CA PHE A 195 -10.28 23.21 -14.55
C PHE A 195 -9.33 22.33 -15.35
N PHE A 196 -9.17 22.60 -16.65
CA PHE A 196 -8.21 21.89 -17.51
C PHE A 196 -6.77 22.03 -16.99
N PHE A 197 -6.32 23.26 -16.68
CA PHE A 197 -4.98 23.47 -16.14
C PHE A 197 -4.80 22.82 -14.77
N ALA A 198 -5.81 22.84 -13.90
CA ALA A 198 -5.75 22.17 -12.59
C ALA A 198 -5.50 20.67 -12.75
N ILE A 199 -6.26 19.99 -13.63
CA ILE A 199 -6.08 18.56 -13.91
C ILE A 199 -4.71 18.29 -14.53
N LEU A 200 -4.27 19.10 -15.50
CA LEU A 200 -3.00 18.90 -16.17
C LEU A 200 -1.84 18.95 -15.16
N ILE A 201 -1.80 19.99 -14.33
CA ILE A 201 -0.77 20.18 -13.30
C ILE A 201 -0.86 19.09 -12.24
N GLN A 202 -2.06 18.68 -11.86
CA GLN A 202 -2.29 17.60 -10.89
C GLN A 202 -1.67 16.29 -11.37
N ASN A 203 -1.88 15.92 -12.64
CA ASN A 203 -1.29 14.69 -13.19
C ASN A 203 0.24 14.74 -13.17
N ILE A 204 0.82 15.89 -13.51
CA ILE A 204 2.28 16.08 -13.46
C ILE A 204 2.80 15.94 -12.03
N LEU A 205 2.20 16.65 -11.07
CA LEU A 205 2.62 16.57 -9.65
C LEU A 205 2.41 15.18 -9.06
N MET A 206 1.37 14.47 -9.48
CA MET A 206 1.12 13.10 -9.05
C MET A 206 2.22 12.13 -9.51
N ILE A 207 2.88 12.36 -10.64
CA ILE A 207 4.04 11.55 -11.06
C ILE A 207 5.18 11.70 -10.04
N PHE A 208 5.47 12.93 -9.60
CA PHE A 208 6.49 13.18 -8.58
C PHE A 208 6.09 12.61 -7.21
N ALA A 209 4.84 12.78 -6.79
CA ALA A 209 4.31 12.19 -5.57
C ALA A 209 4.48 10.66 -5.56
N ASN A 210 4.20 10.00 -6.69
CA ASN A 210 4.38 8.56 -6.82
C ASN A 210 5.84 8.11 -6.68
N ILE A 211 6.82 8.91 -7.10
CA ILE A 211 8.23 8.59 -6.89
C ILE A 211 8.54 8.54 -5.38
N ALA A 212 8.03 9.51 -4.61
CA ALA A 212 8.20 9.53 -3.15
C ALA A 212 7.50 8.33 -2.48
N ILE A 213 6.26 8.01 -2.89
CA ILE A 213 5.51 6.85 -2.39
C ILE A 213 6.26 5.55 -2.69
N CYS A 214 6.75 5.38 -3.92
CA CYS A 214 7.50 4.17 -4.31
C CYS A 214 8.84 4.07 -3.57
N ALA A 215 9.54 5.19 -3.37
CA ALA A 215 10.77 5.21 -2.57
C ALA A 215 10.52 4.79 -1.12
N TYR A 216 9.44 5.31 -0.52
CA TYR A 216 9.04 4.93 0.83
C TYR A 216 8.62 3.46 0.92
N SER A 217 7.86 2.95 -0.07
CA SER A 217 7.50 1.54 -0.18
C SER A 217 8.74 0.65 -0.18
N ARG A 218 9.76 0.96 -1.00
CA ARG A 218 11.00 0.19 -1.02
C ARG A 218 11.78 0.26 0.29
N HIS A 219 11.75 1.42 0.98
CA HIS A 219 12.39 1.55 2.29
C HIS A 219 11.76 0.61 3.31
N ARG A 220 10.43 0.56 3.36
CA ARG A 220 9.66 -0.30 4.26
C ARG A 220 9.98 -1.79 4.09
N GLU A 221 10.13 -2.26 2.85
CA GLU A 221 10.53 -3.65 2.58
C GLU A 221 11.86 -4.01 3.25
N TYR A 222 12.85 -3.10 3.19
CA TYR A 222 14.14 -3.33 3.87
C TYR A 222 14.02 -3.33 5.39
N VAL A 223 13.12 -2.50 5.95
CA VAL A 223 12.84 -2.48 7.39
C VAL A 223 12.17 -3.78 7.82
N ALA A 224 11.21 -4.27 7.01
CA ALA A 224 10.51 -5.52 7.25
C ALA A 224 11.42 -6.74 7.12
N ASP A 225 12.33 -6.78 6.14
CA ASP A 225 13.37 -7.81 6.03
C ASP A 225 14.27 -7.85 7.26
N ALA A 226 14.75 -6.69 7.70
CA ALA A 226 15.59 -6.58 8.88
C ALA A 226 14.82 -6.93 10.17
N GLY A 227 13.53 -6.60 10.25
CA GLY A 227 12.65 -6.96 11.35
C GLY A 227 12.40 -8.46 11.43
N SER A 228 12.14 -9.10 10.28
CA SER A 228 12.03 -10.56 10.17
C SER A 228 13.32 -11.25 10.59
N ALA A 229 14.47 -10.81 10.09
CA ALA A 229 15.77 -11.37 10.43
C ALA A 229 16.04 -11.33 11.95
N ARG A 230 15.66 -10.25 12.63
CA ARG A 230 15.76 -10.12 14.09
C ARG A 230 14.75 -10.97 14.87
N LEU A 231 13.57 -11.21 14.30
CA LEU A 231 12.52 -12.03 14.91
C LEU A 231 12.74 -13.52 14.71
N THR A 232 13.46 -13.89 13.64
CA THR A 232 13.64 -15.27 13.20
C THR A 232 15.11 -15.53 12.86
N SER A 233 15.46 -15.51 11.58
CA SER A 233 16.82 -15.70 11.10
C SER A 233 17.02 -15.00 9.76
N PRO A 234 18.12 -14.26 9.56
CA PRO A 234 18.46 -13.69 8.25
C PRO A 234 18.62 -14.76 7.17
N VAL A 235 19.12 -15.95 7.53
CA VAL A 235 19.29 -17.08 6.60
C VAL A 235 17.94 -17.56 6.08
N GLN A 236 16.98 -17.77 6.98
CA GLN A 236 15.65 -18.27 6.62
C GLN A 236 14.89 -17.24 5.77
N MET A 237 15.05 -15.94 6.06
CA MET A 237 14.46 -14.89 5.23
C MET A 237 15.07 -14.88 3.82
N MET A 238 16.38 -15.06 3.67
CA MET A 238 17.01 -15.15 2.34
C MET A 238 16.50 -16.35 1.55
N ILE A 239 16.45 -17.54 2.17
CA ILE A 239 15.95 -18.77 1.53
C ILE A 239 14.48 -18.61 1.11
N ALA A 240 13.64 -18.04 1.99
CA ALA A 240 12.24 -17.75 1.69
C ALA A 240 12.11 -16.80 0.50
N LEU A 241 12.88 -15.70 0.46
CA LEU A 241 12.89 -14.76 -0.66
C LEU A 241 13.30 -15.45 -1.97
N GLU A 242 14.33 -16.29 -1.98
CA GLU A 242 14.76 -17.04 -3.16
C GLU A 242 13.65 -17.96 -3.69
N LYS A 243 13.01 -18.74 -2.81
CA LYS A 243 11.92 -19.64 -3.18
C LYS A 243 10.69 -18.91 -3.71
N ILE A 244 10.29 -17.83 -3.05
CA ILE A 244 9.17 -17.00 -3.47
C ILE A 244 9.45 -16.38 -4.85
N SER A 245 10.69 -15.91 -5.05
CA SER A 245 11.14 -15.27 -6.28
C SER A 245 11.13 -16.25 -7.45
N ASN A 246 11.55 -17.51 -7.24
CA ASN A 246 11.63 -18.53 -8.29
C ASN A 246 10.28 -19.04 -8.78
N LYS A 247 9.21 -18.93 -7.99
CA LYS A 247 7.84 -19.34 -8.35
C LYS A 247 6.91 -18.16 -8.64
N PHE A 248 7.43 -16.98 -8.98
CA PHE A 248 6.59 -15.85 -9.37
C PHE A 248 5.81 -16.15 -10.66
N VAL A 249 4.52 -16.41 -10.52
CA VAL A 249 3.56 -16.42 -11.64
C VAL A 249 2.95 -15.03 -11.74
N PRO A 250 3.08 -14.32 -12.88
CA PRO A 250 2.44 -13.02 -13.06
C PRO A 250 0.93 -13.16 -12.85
N PRO A 251 0.30 -12.33 -12.00
CA PRO A 251 -1.11 -12.49 -11.70
C PRO A 251 -1.96 -12.31 -12.96
N ALA A 252 -2.88 -13.25 -13.22
CA ALA A 252 -3.81 -13.20 -14.36
C ALA A 252 -4.73 -11.97 -14.32
N LYS A 253 -4.95 -11.38 -13.13
CA LYS A 253 -5.63 -10.09 -12.92
C LYS A 253 -4.81 -9.22 -11.97
N LYS A 254 -4.57 -7.96 -12.34
CA LYS A 254 -4.04 -6.94 -11.43
C LYS A 254 -5.13 -6.61 -10.40
N ASP A 255 -4.96 -7.03 -9.15
CA ASP A 255 -5.81 -6.65 -8.03
C ASP A 255 -5.16 -5.53 -7.19
N ALA A 256 -5.95 -4.86 -6.34
CA ALA A 256 -5.46 -3.74 -5.53
C ALA A 256 -4.36 -4.15 -4.53
N TYR A 257 -4.25 -5.45 -4.22
CA TYR A 257 -3.26 -6.01 -3.29
C TYR A 257 -2.01 -6.53 -4.01
N THR A 258 -1.97 -6.52 -5.34
CA THR A 258 -0.81 -6.95 -6.14
C THR A 258 0.45 -6.19 -5.72
N ILE A 259 0.30 -4.94 -5.27
CA ILE A 259 1.38 -4.08 -4.79
C ILE A 259 1.87 -4.48 -3.38
N ALA A 260 1.02 -5.12 -2.57
CA ALA A 260 1.36 -5.59 -1.23
C ALA A 260 1.91 -7.02 -1.20
N LYS A 261 2.03 -7.69 -2.37
CA LYS A 261 2.52 -9.05 -2.47
C LYS A 261 4.04 -9.09 -2.33
N ILE A 262 4.55 -9.91 -1.41
CA ILE A 262 5.99 -10.11 -1.18
C ILE A 262 6.72 -10.66 -2.42
N ASN A 263 5.99 -11.33 -3.32
CA ASN A 263 6.54 -11.96 -4.52
C ASN A 263 6.68 -11.01 -5.73
N TYR A 264 6.29 -9.75 -5.61
CA TYR A 264 6.24 -8.83 -6.76
C TYR A 264 7.62 -8.61 -7.40
N ARG A 265 7.76 -9.03 -8.68
CA ARG A 265 8.92 -8.75 -9.53
C ARG A 265 8.59 -7.63 -10.53
N GLY A 266 9.22 -6.46 -10.36
CA GLY A 266 9.18 -5.35 -11.31
C GLY A 266 10.58 -4.86 -11.66
N PRO A 267 10.80 -4.25 -12.84
CA PRO A 267 12.10 -3.67 -13.19
C PRO A 267 12.48 -2.60 -12.15
N ALA A 268 13.77 -2.52 -11.82
CA ALA A 268 14.33 -1.52 -10.91
C ALA A 268 14.16 -0.11 -11.48
N THR A 269 12.99 0.47 -11.27
CA THR A 269 12.56 1.76 -11.80
C THR A 269 12.18 2.68 -10.66
N LEU A 270 12.12 3.99 -10.92
CA LEU A 270 11.67 4.97 -9.92
C LEU A 270 10.27 4.62 -9.37
N PHE A 271 9.44 3.95 -10.17
CA PHE A 271 8.07 3.54 -9.85
C PHE A 271 7.94 2.11 -9.29
N ALA A 272 9.05 1.41 -9.03
CA ALA A 272 9.00 0.09 -8.41
C ALA A 272 8.60 0.20 -6.93
N THR A 273 7.55 -0.52 -6.51
CA THR A 273 7.08 -0.54 -5.12
C THR A 273 7.88 -1.49 -4.23
N HIS A 274 8.50 -2.49 -4.84
CA HIS A 274 9.41 -3.44 -4.20
C HIS A 274 10.84 -3.26 -4.70
N PRO A 275 11.84 -3.35 -3.82
CA PRO A 275 13.23 -3.39 -4.25
C PRO A 275 13.55 -4.74 -4.91
N PRO A 276 14.56 -4.80 -5.81
CA PRO A 276 15.03 -6.05 -6.36
C PRO A 276 15.38 -7.06 -5.27
N ILE A 277 14.99 -8.33 -5.47
CA ILE A 277 15.20 -9.40 -4.48
C ILE A 277 16.70 -9.56 -4.17
N GLU A 278 17.56 -9.40 -5.17
CA GLU A 278 19.02 -9.47 -5.03
C GLU A 278 19.53 -8.41 -4.04
N LYS A 279 18.94 -7.21 -4.05
CA LYS A 279 19.30 -6.14 -3.11
C LYS A 279 18.79 -6.41 -1.69
N ARG A 280 17.65 -7.09 -1.55
CA ARG A 280 17.11 -7.53 -0.26
C ARG A 280 18.02 -8.58 0.37
N ILE A 281 18.37 -9.62 -0.40
CA ILE A 281 19.28 -10.70 0.00
C ILE A 281 20.66 -10.13 0.36
N GLU A 282 21.22 -9.24 -0.45
CA GLU A 282 22.52 -8.61 -0.17
C GLU A 282 22.52 -7.84 1.17
N ARG A 283 21.43 -7.14 1.51
CA ARG A 283 21.32 -6.46 2.81
C ARG A 283 21.24 -7.43 3.98
N LEU A 284 20.49 -8.52 3.83
CA LEU A 284 20.39 -9.58 4.84
C LEU A 284 21.76 -10.26 5.06
N ARG A 285 22.51 -10.54 3.99
CA ARG A 285 23.88 -11.07 4.07
C ARG A 285 24.81 -10.14 4.85
N ARG A 286 24.78 -8.83 4.57
CA ARG A 286 25.56 -7.83 5.33
C ARG A 286 25.18 -7.73 6.80
N MET A 287 23.94 -8.02 7.16
CA MET A 287 23.54 -8.09 8.57
C MET A 287 24.24 -9.24 9.29
N MET A 288 24.29 -10.42 8.66
CA MET A 288 24.98 -11.58 9.22
C MET A 288 26.49 -11.34 9.41
N GLU A 289 27.15 -10.75 8.41
CA GLU A 289 28.59 -10.43 8.49
C GLU A 289 28.92 -9.50 9.67
N LYS A 290 28.04 -8.53 9.95
CA LYS A 290 28.20 -7.61 11.08
C LYS A 290 27.97 -8.27 12.43
N GLU A 291 27.06 -9.23 12.52
CA GLU A 291 26.79 -9.98 13.76
C GLU A 291 27.88 -11.00 14.06
N GLY A 292 28.47 -11.63 13.04
CA GLY A 292 29.61 -12.55 13.21
C GLY A 292 30.96 -11.84 13.47
N SER A 293 31.02 -10.52 13.29
CA SER A 293 32.22 -9.69 13.56
C SER A 293 32.22 -9.02 14.94
N ARG A 294 31.22 -9.32 15.79
CA ARG A 294 31.07 -8.81 17.16
C ARG A 294 31.25 -9.95 18.16
#